data_AF-A0A925H663-F1
#
_entry.id   AF-A0A925H663-F1
#
_cell.length_a   1.000
_cell.length_b   1.000
_cell.length_c   1.000
_cell.angle_alpha   90.00
_cell.angle_beta   90.00
_cell.angle_gamma   90.00
#
_symmetry.space_group_name_H-M   'P 1'
#
loop_
_entity.id
_entity.type
_entity.pdbx_description
1 polymer ?
#
loop_
_entity_poly.entity_id
_entity_poly.type
_entity_poly.pdbx_seq_one_letter_code
_entity_poly.pdbx_strand_id
1 'polypeptide(L)'
;MIRGRKVALIIVGVLMTLVLVGALFIALIVMSLDNEPEIPSNSVLVLKVEGALPDFTSADEFSSRFFGADTNSLSSLLAQLRKAKADKRVGAVLLDVGMVGAGWAKSDEIRDAIADFRKSGKPIYAYMEYGADKEYYIATAAERVYVAPIGDLFINGLAAEAMHFRGSFDKLGIVWDSYQIGKYKTSPEQFTRKDSSDGERETINSLLDE
;
A
#
# COMPACT_ATOMS: atom_id res chain seq x y z
N MET A 1 12.97 -67.90 8.62
CA MET A 1 11.62 -67.33 8.91
C MET A 1 11.62 -65.96 9.60
N ILE A 2 12.72 -65.50 10.23
CA ILE A 2 12.72 -64.28 11.09
C ILE A 2 12.91 -62.97 10.29
N ARG A 3 13.61 -62.98 9.15
CA ARG A 3 13.87 -61.78 8.32
C ARG A 3 12.61 -61.25 7.62
N GLY A 4 11.72 -62.11 7.12
CA GLY A 4 10.49 -61.71 6.43
C GLY A 4 9.48 -60.98 7.33
N ARG A 5 9.33 -61.40 8.59
CA ARG A 5 8.45 -60.73 9.58
C ARG A 5 8.93 -59.31 9.92
N LYS A 6 10.24 -59.08 9.99
CA LYS A 6 10.80 -57.75 10.27
C LYS A 6 10.57 -56.79 9.10
N VAL A 7 10.72 -57.26 7.86
CA VAL A 7 10.44 -56.46 6.65
C VAL A 7 8.96 -56.11 6.53
N ALA A 8 8.06 -57.06 6.81
CA ALA A 8 6.62 -56.81 6.81
C ALA A 8 6.20 -55.77 7.86
N LEU A 9 6.77 -55.80 9.07
CA LEU A 9 6.50 -54.80 10.10
C LEU A 9 6.97 -53.39 9.72
N ILE A 10 8.12 -53.26 9.04
CA ILE A 10 8.62 -51.97 8.56
C ILE A 10 7.71 -51.41 7.46
N ILE A 11 7.29 -52.24 6.50
CA ILE A 11 6.38 -51.80 5.42
C ILE A 11 5.05 -51.32 5.98
N VAL A 12 4.46 -52.07 6.93
CA VAL A 12 3.22 -51.68 7.60
C VAL A 12 3.39 -50.39 8.40
N GLY A 13 4.53 -50.22 9.08
CA GLY A 13 4.85 -48.99 9.80
C GLY A 13 4.96 -47.77 8.87
N VAL A 14 5.64 -47.91 7.73
CA VAL A 14 5.76 -46.84 6.72
C VAL A 14 4.40 -46.50 6.11
N LEU A 15 3.58 -47.51 5.80
CA LEU A 15 2.22 -47.31 5.30
C LEU A 15 1.32 -46.60 6.32
N MET A 16 1.39 -46.99 7.60
CA MET A 16 0.68 -46.32 8.69
C MET A 16 1.10 -44.86 8.83
N THR A 17 2.40 -44.57 8.77
CA THR A 17 2.90 -43.20 8.83
C THR A 17 2.43 -42.38 7.64
N LEU A 18 2.46 -42.93 6.42
CA LEU A 18 1.95 -42.25 5.23
C LEU A 18 0.46 -41.97 5.31
N VAL A 19 -0.34 -42.90 5.82
CA VAL A 19 -1.78 -42.69 6.04
C VAL A 19 -2.03 -41.64 7.12
N LEU A 20 -1.25 -41.64 8.20
CA LEU A 20 -1.33 -40.62 9.26
C LEU A 20 -0.97 -39.23 8.73
N VAL A 21 0.10 -39.10 7.95
CA VAL A 21 0.50 -37.84 7.32
C VAL A 21 -0.55 -37.38 6.30
N GLY A 22 -1.09 -38.31 5.50
CA GLY A 22 -2.17 -38.00 4.55
C GLY A 22 -3.45 -37.54 5.25
N ALA A 23 -3.85 -38.21 6.32
CA ALA A 23 -5.01 -37.82 7.12
C ALA A 23 -4.80 -36.46 7.81
N LEU A 24 -3.59 -36.20 8.34
CA LEU A 24 -3.24 -34.90 8.90
C LEU A 24 -3.30 -33.80 7.83
N PHE A 25 -2.80 -34.08 6.63
CA PHE A 25 -2.81 -33.14 5.51
C PHE A 25 -4.25 -32.82 5.06
N ILE A 26 -5.11 -33.84 4.97
CA ILE A 26 -6.54 -33.65 4.65
C ILE A 26 -7.24 -32.87 5.77
N ALA A 27 -6.97 -33.19 7.04
CA ALA A 27 -7.53 -32.46 8.18
C ALA A 27 -7.11 -30.99 8.16
N LEU A 28 -5.85 -30.68 7.85
CA LEU A 28 -5.36 -29.31 7.67
C LEU A 28 -6.04 -28.60 6.50
N ILE A 29 -6.29 -29.29 5.38
CA ILE A 29 -7.03 -28.72 4.24
C ILE A 29 -8.48 -28.42 4.65
N VAL A 30 -9.17 -29.35 5.29
CA VAL A 30 -10.57 -29.17 5.70
C VAL A 30 -10.69 -28.04 6.73
N MET A 31 -9.79 -27.97 7.72
CA MET A 31 -9.73 -26.85 8.66
C MET A 31 -9.38 -25.52 7.97
N SER A 32 -8.72 -25.55 6.82
CA SER A 32 -8.42 -24.36 6.03
C SER A 32 -9.60 -23.90 5.17
N LEU A 33 -10.54 -24.78 4.82
CA LEU A 33 -11.66 -24.46 3.94
C LEU A 33 -12.83 -23.75 4.66
N ASP A 34 -13.00 -23.94 5.96
CA ASP A 34 -14.23 -23.54 6.69
C ASP A 34 -14.12 -22.25 7.53
N ASN A 35 -13.08 -21.44 7.33
CA ASN A 35 -12.85 -20.24 8.13
C ASN A 35 -13.08 -18.94 7.34
N GLU A 36 -14.22 -18.80 6.66
CA GLU A 36 -14.69 -17.46 6.28
C GLU A 36 -15.27 -16.78 7.53
N PRO A 37 -14.78 -15.59 7.92
CA PRO A 37 -15.32 -14.89 9.06
C PRO A 37 -16.79 -14.51 8.82
N GLU A 38 -17.67 -14.87 9.75
CA GLU A 38 -19.05 -14.38 9.72
C GLU A 38 -19.05 -12.86 9.98
N ILE A 39 -19.57 -12.09 9.01
CA ILE A 39 -19.70 -10.64 9.13
C ILE A 39 -21.15 -10.32 9.53
N PRO A 40 -21.39 -9.77 10.74
CA PRO A 40 -22.73 -9.34 11.15
C PRO A 40 -23.29 -8.24 10.25
N SER A 41 -24.62 -8.11 10.20
CA SER A 41 -25.27 -6.95 9.58
C SER A 41 -24.92 -5.66 10.31
N ASN A 42 -24.87 -4.55 9.56
CA ASN A 42 -24.51 -3.22 10.07
C ASN A 42 -23.08 -3.14 10.65
N SER A 43 -22.16 -3.90 10.08
CA SER A 43 -20.74 -3.84 10.42
C SER A 43 -20.04 -2.61 9.83
N VAL A 44 -18.98 -2.14 10.48
CA VAL A 44 -18.12 -1.06 9.97
C VAL A 44 -16.84 -1.67 9.43
N LEU A 45 -16.49 -1.35 8.19
CA LEU A 45 -15.20 -1.72 7.63
C LEU A 45 -14.14 -0.69 8.05
N VAL A 46 -13.11 -1.15 8.75
CA VAL A 46 -11.95 -0.32 9.09
C VAL A 46 -10.85 -0.57 8.06
N LEU A 47 -10.42 0.49 7.38
CA LEU A 47 -9.37 0.45 6.37
C LEU A 47 -8.17 1.27 6.83
N LYS A 48 -7.01 0.62 6.92
CA LYS A 48 -5.74 1.27 7.23
C LYS A 48 -5.13 1.85 5.98
N VAL A 49 -5.08 3.16 5.89
CA VAL A 49 -4.44 3.91 4.81
C VAL A 49 -3.12 4.44 5.34
N GLU A 50 -2.12 3.56 5.38
CA GLU A 50 -0.80 3.84 5.93
C GLU A 50 0.27 2.96 5.26
N GLY A 51 1.54 3.36 5.37
CA GLY A 51 2.67 2.62 4.85
C GLY A 51 2.89 2.79 3.33
N ALA A 52 3.69 1.90 2.74
CA ALA A 52 4.22 2.09 1.39
C ALA A 52 3.19 1.97 0.25
N LEU A 53 2.06 1.28 0.47
CA LEU A 53 1.00 1.04 -0.52
C LEU A 53 1.56 0.70 -1.93
N PRO A 54 2.22 -0.46 -2.09
CA PRO A 54 2.60 -0.95 -3.41
C PRO A 54 1.37 -1.16 -4.29
N ASP A 55 1.52 -1.12 -5.62
CA ASP A 55 0.38 -1.27 -6.53
C ASP A 55 -0.31 -2.62 -6.36
N PHE A 56 0.50 -3.68 -6.20
CA PHE A 56 0.08 -5.05 -5.99
C PHE A 56 0.93 -5.70 -4.90
N THR A 57 0.37 -6.69 -4.21
CA THR A 57 1.17 -7.57 -3.35
C THR A 57 1.54 -8.82 -4.16
N SER A 58 2.77 -9.30 -3.98
CA SER A 58 3.27 -10.51 -4.66
C SER A 58 2.98 -11.80 -3.88
N ALA A 59 2.25 -11.70 -2.77
CA ALA A 59 1.86 -12.88 -2.02
C ALA A 59 0.75 -13.58 -2.78
N ASP A 60 1.03 -14.79 -3.27
CA ASP A 60 -0.05 -15.65 -3.74
C ASP A 60 -0.99 -15.98 -2.57
N GLU A 61 -2.23 -16.38 -2.89
CA GLU A 61 -3.24 -16.71 -1.87
C GLU A 61 -2.77 -17.81 -0.91
N PHE A 62 -1.86 -18.68 -1.37
CA PHE A 62 -1.29 -19.76 -0.56
C PHE A 62 -0.34 -19.21 0.53
N SER A 63 0.65 -18.41 0.15
CA SER A 63 1.65 -17.83 1.04
C SER A 63 1.03 -16.86 2.05
N SER A 64 0.07 -16.05 1.61
CA SER A 64 -0.69 -15.16 2.50
C SER A 64 -1.50 -15.93 3.55
N ARG A 65 -2.09 -17.08 3.19
CA ARG A 65 -2.86 -17.91 4.13
C ARG A 65 -2.00 -18.69 5.11
N PHE A 66 -0.80 -19.12 4.72
CA PHE A 66 0.07 -19.95 5.57
C PHE A 66 1.11 -19.16 6.38
N PHE A 67 1.64 -18.07 5.84
CA PHE A 67 2.75 -17.33 6.45
C PHE A 67 2.37 -15.92 6.89
N GLY A 68 1.17 -15.47 6.54
CA GLY A 68 0.77 -14.07 6.71
C GLY A 68 1.52 -13.20 5.70
N ALA A 69 0.78 -12.53 4.83
CA ALA A 69 1.34 -11.52 3.96
C ALA A 69 0.72 -10.18 4.28
N ASP A 70 1.52 -9.11 4.23
CA ASP A 70 0.98 -7.77 4.15
C ASP A 70 0.14 -7.65 2.88
N THR A 71 -1.18 -7.62 3.05
CA THR A 71 -2.16 -7.47 1.97
C THR A 71 -2.50 -6.00 1.71
N ASN A 72 -1.76 -5.09 2.32
CA ASN A 72 -2.00 -3.65 2.23
C ASN A 72 -1.34 -3.04 0.97
N SER A 73 -1.89 -3.39 -0.20
CA SER A 73 -1.61 -2.72 -1.48
C SER A 73 -2.68 -1.69 -1.81
N LEU A 74 -2.35 -0.78 -2.73
CA LEU A 74 -3.32 0.12 -3.36
C LEU A 74 -4.47 -0.69 -3.99
N SER A 75 -4.17 -1.68 -4.83
CA SER A 75 -5.20 -2.53 -5.47
C SER A 75 -6.13 -3.22 -4.46
N SER A 76 -5.59 -3.70 -3.35
CA SER A 76 -6.36 -4.32 -2.27
C SER A 76 -7.28 -3.30 -1.60
N LEU A 77 -6.78 -2.10 -1.27
CA LEU A 77 -7.56 -1.02 -0.67
C LEU A 77 -8.72 -0.59 -1.58
N LEU A 78 -8.46 -0.36 -2.86
CA LEU A 78 -9.49 0.00 -3.85
C LEU A 78 -10.53 -1.13 -4.02
N ALA A 79 -10.08 -2.39 -4.04
CA ALA A 79 -10.96 -3.55 -4.12
C ALA A 79 -11.83 -3.71 -2.86
N GLN A 80 -11.28 -3.46 -1.68
CA GLN A 80 -12.01 -3.50 -0.42
C GLN A 80 -13.11 -2.43 -0.37
N LEU A 81 -12.82 -1.19 -0.78
CA LEU A 81 -13.84 -0.14 -0.93
C LEU A 81 -14.93 -0.54 -1.92
N ARG A 82 -14.56 -1.10 -3.08
CA ARG A 82 -15.54 -1.58 -4.08
C ARG A 82 -16.42 -2.71 -3.55
N LYS A 83 -15.84 -3.67 -2.81
CA LYS A 83 -16.60 -4.76 -2.17
C LYS A 83 -17.54 -4.21 -1.09
N ALA A 84 -17.05 -3.32 -0.23
CA ALA A 84 -17.82 -2.67 0.82
C ALA A 84 -19.01 -1.87 0.26
N LYS A 85 -18.84 -1.24 -0.90
CA LYS A 85 -19.91 -0.53 -1.61
C LYS A 85 -21.10 -1.45 -1.91
N ALA A 86 -20.83 -2.68 -2.37
CA ALA A 86 -21.86 -3.65 -2.76
C ALA A 86 -22.39 -4.53 -1.60
N ASP A 87 -21.60 -4.72 -0.55
CA ASP A 87 -21.95 -5.61 0.57
C ASP A 87 -23.00 -4.98 1.50
N LYS A 88 -24.21 -5.55 1.55
CA LYS A 88 -25.31 -5.07 2.40
C LYS A 88 -25.03 -5.17 3.91
N ARG A 89 -24.06 -5.98 4.31
CA ARG A 89 -23.66 -6.13 5.72
C ARG A 89 -22.86 -4.94 6.22
N VAL A 90 -22.15 -4.24 5.32
CA VAL A 90 -21.34 -3.06 5.66
C VAL A 90 -22.23 -1.82 5.70
N GLY A 91 -22.40 -1.26 6.90
CA GLY A 91 -23.17 -0.04 7.14
C GLY A 91 -22.35 1.24 6.97
N ALA A 92 -21.03 1.19 7.23
CA ALA A 92 -20.13 2.34 7.13
C ALA A 92 -18.68 1.92 6.87
N VAL A 93 -17.83 2.89 6.49
CA VAL A 93 -16.37 2.72 6.40
C VAL A 93 -15.68 3.72 7.34
N LEU A 94 -14.66 3.26 8.06
CA LEU A 94 -13.71 4.09 8.79
C LEU A 94 -12.35 3.96 8.13
N LEU A 95 -11.82 5.07 7.62
CA LEU A 95 -10.45 5.19 7.16
C LEU A 95 -9.57 5.56 8.35
N ASP A 96 -8.69 4.66 8.74
CA ASP A 96 -7.62 4.92 9.69
C ASP A 96 -6.40 5.40 8.90
N VAL A 97 -6.23 6.72 8.82
CA VAL A 97 -5.24 7.36 7.95
C VAL A 97 -4.00 7.69 8.76
N GLY A 98 -2.93 6.95 8.50
CA GLY A 98 -1.60 7.17 9.05
C GLY A 98 -0.66 7.76 8.01
N MET A 99 0.65 7.69 8.24
CA MET A 99 1.66 8.14 7.28
C MET A 99 1.62 7.31 6.00
N VAL A 100 1.37 7.96 4.87
CA VAL A 100 1.25 7.31 3.56
C VAL A 100 2.54 7.48 2.77
N GLY A 101 3.19 6.37 2.44
CA GLY A 101 4.36 6.29 1.58
C GLY A 101 4.05 6.35 0.08
N ALA A 102 2.79 6.57 -0.29
CA ALA A 102 2.34 6.67 -1.68
C ALA A 102 2.61 8.06 -2.29
N GLY A 103 2.76 8.13 -3.62
CA GLY A 103 2.86 9.40 -4.34
C GLY A 103 1.50 10.11 -4.50
N TRP A 104 1.50 11.33 -5.05
CA TRP A 104 0.30 12.14 -5.26
C TRP A 104 -0.74 11.43 -6.16
N ALA A 105 -0.31 10.82 -7.27
CA ALA A 105 -1.21 10.08 -8.16
C ALA A 105 -1.95 8.93 -7.47
N LYS A 106 -1.26 8.15 -6.62
CA LYS A 106 -1.91 7.08 -5.84
C LYS A 106 -2.87 7.65 -4.79
N SER A 107 -2.54 8.81 -4.23
CA SER A 107 -3.40 9.51 -3.28
C SER A 107 -4.70 9.96 -3.94
N ASP A 108 -4.62 10.43 -5.20
CA ASP A 108 -5.79 10.73 -6.04
C ASP A 108 -6.63 9.49 -6.31
N GLU A 109 -6.02 8.36 -6.69
CA GLU A 109 -6.75 7.11 -6.91
C GLU A 109 -7.52 6.65 -5.67
N ILE A 110 -6.94 6.81 -4.47
CA ILE A 110 -7.62 6.52 -3.20
C ILE A 110 -8.82 7.44 -3.01
N ARG A 111 -8.66 8.75 -3.28
CA ARG A 111 -9.75 9.73 -3.19
C ARG A 111 -10.87 9.43 -4.18
N ASP A 112 -10.55 9.03 -5.40
CA ASP A 112 -11.53 8.62 -6.41
C ASP A 112 -12.33 7.39 -5.96
N ALA A 113 -11.68 6.41 -5.34
CA ALA A 113 -12.37 5.25 -4.79
C ALA A 113 -13.23 5.59 -3.57
N ILE A 114 -12.80 6.52 -2.71
CA ILE A 114 -13.61 7.06 -1.62
C ILE A 114 -14.85 7.77 -2.19
N ALA A 115 -14.68 8.62 -3.19
CA ALA A 115 -15.77 9.30 -3.87
C ALA A 115 -16.74 8.31 -4.54
N ASP A 116 -16.23 7.25 -5.17
CA ASP A 116 -17.07 6.20 -5.74
C ASP A 116 -17.84 5.41 -4.67
N PHE A 117 -17.22 5.09 -3.53
CA PHE A 117 -17.87 4.44 -2.40
C PHE A 117 -19.04 5.29 -1.88
N ARG A 118 -18.85 6.61 -1.74
CA ARG A 118 -19.88 7.55 -1.26
C ARG A 118 -21.13 7.56 -2.12
N LYS A 119 -21.05 7.22 -3.42
CA LYS A 119 -22.22 7.09 -4.30
C LYS A 119 -23.20 5.99 -3.84
N SER A 120 -22.78 5.07 -2.95
CA SER A 120 -23.70 4.09 -2.34
C SER A 120 -24.63 4.68 -1.27
N GLY A 121 -24.38 5.91 -0.81
CA GLY A 121 -25.11 6.52 0.30
C GLY A 121 -24.68 6.04 1.69
N LYS A 122 -23.69 5.14 1.77
CA LYS A 122 -23.11 4.71 3.05
C LYS A 122 -22.10 5.75 3.56
N PRO A 123 -22.10 6.07 4.86
CA PRO A 123 -21.14 7.01 5.43
C PRO A 123 -19.72 6.45 5.39
N ILE A 124 -18.75 7.36 5.20
CA ILE A 124 -17.33 7.09 5.30
C ILE A 124 -16.67 8.18 6.13
N TYR A 125 -15.94 7.80 7.16
CA TYR A 125 -15.26 8.70 8.08
C TYR A 125 -13.75 8.49 7.98
N ALA A 126 -12.96 9.53 8.20
CA ALA A 126 -11.53 9.43 8.38
C ALA A 126 -11.17 9.72 9.83
N TYR A 127 -10.24 8.94 10.38
CA TYR A 127 -9.60 9.17 11.66
C TYR A 127 -8.09 9.34 11.45
N MET A 128 -7.50 10.29 12.17
CA MET A 128 -6.08 10.62 12.08
C MET A 128 -5.51 10.88 13.47
N GLU A 129 -4.33 10.33 13.75
CA GLU A 129 -3.53 10.69 14.92
C GLU A 129 -2.36 11.61 14.55
N TYR A 130 -1.87 11.47 13.33
CA TYR A 130 -0.74 12.22 12.80
C TYR A 130 -0.88 12.30 11.28
N GLY A 131 -0.56 13.44 10.67
CA GLY A 131 -0.73 13.65 9.23
C GLY A 131 0.06 14.84 8.68
N ALA A 132 0.43 14.81 7.41
CA ALA A 132 0.89 15.98 6.68
C ALA A 132 -0.13 16.35 5.58
N ASP A 133 0.24 17.23 4.65
CA ASP A 133 -0.65 17.69 3.56
C ASP A 133 -1.28 16.53 2.78
N LYS A 134 -0.53 15.47 2.49
CA LYS A 134 -0.99 14.34 1.68
C LYS A 134 -1.98 13.43 2.40
N GLU A 135 -1.73 13.11 3.67
CA GLU A 135 -2.65 12.29 4.48
C GLU A 135 -3.94 13.05 4.73
N TYR A 136 -3.83 14.35 5.02
CA TYR A 136 -5.00 15.21 5.14
C TYR A 136 -5.74 15.33 3.81
N TYR A 137 -5.02 15.45 2.69
CA TYR A 137 -5.58 15.42 1.36
C TYR A 137 -6.40 14.14 1.14
N ILE A 138 -5.91 12.94 1.46
CA ILE A 138 -6.72 11.71 1.36
C ILE A 138 -7.95 11.78 2.29
N ALA A 139 -7.75 12.15 3.55
CA ALA A 139 -8.81 12.18 4.55
C ALA A 139 -9.99 13.09 4.18
N THR A 140 -9.74 14.23 3.52
CA THR A 140 -10.78 15.18 3.09
C THR A 140 -11.75 14.62 2.05
N ALA A 141 -11.47 13.47 1.42
CA ALA A 141 -12.44 12.80 0.56
C ALA A 141 -13.58 12.13 1.35
N ALA A 142 -13.36 11.83 2.64
CA ALA A 142 -14.36 11.30 3.54
C ALA A 142 -15.46 12.33 3.87
N GLU A 143 -16.56 11.89 4.49
CA GLU A 143 -17.64 12.78 4.90
C GLU A 143 -17.22 13.66 6.09
N ARG A 144 -16.48 13.09 7.04
CA ARG A 144 -15.94 13.78 8.21
C ARG A 144 -14.55 13.28 8.52
N VAL A 145 -13.69 14.21 8.91
CA VAL A 145 -12.33 13.93 9.40
C VAL A 145 -12.33 14.15 10.90
N TYR A 146 -11.98 13.12 11.65
CA TYR A 146 -11.77 13.15 13.09
C TYR A 146 -10.28 13.07 13.37
N VAL A 147 -9.83 13.89 14.31
CA VAL A 147 -8.42 13.94 14.72
C VAL A 147 -8.38 13.68 16.21
N ALA A 148 -7.40 12.90 16.66
CA ALA A 148 -7.14 12.74 18.09
C ALA A 148 -6.92 14.11 18.74
N PRO A 149 -7.40 14.37 19.98
CA PRO A 149 -7.19 15.66 20.66
C PRO A 149 -5.72 16.08 20.81
N ILE A 150 -4.81 15.10 20.82
CA ILE A 150 -3.35 15.29 20.90
C ILE A 150 -2.66 15.07 19.55
N GLY A 151 -3.42 14.95 18.46
CA GLY A 151 -2.88 14.64 17.14
C GLY A 151 -2.26 15.86 16.47
N ASP A 152 -1.17 15.65 15.74
CA ASP A 152 -0.42 16.69 15.04
C ASP A 152 -0.68 16.62 13.53
N LEU A 153 -1.06 17.76 12.94
CA LEU A 153 -1.25 17.91 11.50
C LEU A 153 -0.29 18.96 10.94
N PHE A 154 0.66 18.51 10.12
CA PHE A 154 1.63 19.35 9.42
C PHE A 154 1.09 19.73 8.04
N ILE A 155 0.06 20.58 8.03
CA ILE A 155 -0.57 21.08 6.81
C ILE A 155 0.02 22.47 6.52
N ASN A 156 1.11 22.51 5.77
CA ASN A 156 1.86 23.73 5.48
C ASN A 156 2.09 23.98 3.99
N GLY A 157 1.49 23.16 3.12
CA GLY A 157 1.54 23.31 1.68
C GLY A 157 2.77 22.64 1.04
N LEU A 158 2.83 22.71 -0.29
CA LEU A 158 3.83 22.01 -1.07
C LEU A 158 5.06 22.87 -1.32
N ALA A 159 6.23 22.24 -1.21
CA ALA A 159 7.51 22.82 -1.60
C ALA A 159 8.34 21.78 -2.34
N ALA A 160 9.17 22.25 -3.27
CA ALA A 160 10.11 21.41 -3.99
C ALA A 160 11.50 22.03 -3.94
N GLU A 161 12.51 21.17 -3.83
CA GLU A 161 13.91 21.56 -3.78
C GLU A 161 14.67 20.92 -4.94
N ALA A 162 15.38 21.74 -5.71
CA ALA A 162 16.25 21.29 -6.79
C ALA A 162 17.72 21.36 -6.35
N MET A 163 18.34 20.19 -6.14
CA MET A 163 19.75 20.11 -5.75
C MET A 163 20.69 20.30 -6.94
N HIS A 164 21.72 21.13 -6.74
CA HIS A 164 22.73 21.43 -7.75
C HIS A 164 24.15 21.15 -7.23
N PHE A 165 24.88 20.31 -7.94
CA PHE A 165 26.19 19.80 -7.53
C PHE A 165 27.35 20.42 -8.31
N ARG A 166 27.09 21.27 -9.32
CA ARG A 166 28.16 21.86 -10.14
C ARG A 166 29.25 22.55 -9.31
N GLY A 167 28.85 23.31 -8.29
CA GLY A 167 29.79 23.99 -7.40
C GLY A 167 30.70 23.04 -6.62
N SER A 168 30.20 21.84 -6.27
CA SER A 168 31.00 20.79 -5.64
C SER A 168 31.96 20.14 -6.64
N PHE A 169 31.50 19.88 -7.86
CA PHE A 169 32.34 19.30 -8.91
C PHE A 169 33.46 20.22 -9.39
N ASP A 170 33.22 21.53 -9.45
CA ASP A 170 34.26 22.53 -9.73
C ASP A 170 35.44 22.40 -8.75
N LYS A 171 35.16 22.21 -7.46
CA LYS A 171 36.19 22.06 -6.42
C LYS A 171 36.99 20.76 -6.56
N LEU A 172 36.37 19.73 -7.12
CA LEU A 172 36.97 18.42 -7.35
C LEU A 172 37.66 18.31 -8.72
N GLY A 173 37.57 19.34 -9.57
CA GLY A 173 38.07 19.30 -10.95
C GLY A 173 37.27 18.36 -11.86
N ILE A 174 36.02 18.04 -11.51
CA ILE A 174 35.14 17.15 -12.28
C ILE A 174 34.33 17.99 -13.27
N VAL A 175 34.36 17.63 -14.55
CA VAL A 175 33.57 18.29 -15.60
C VAL A 175 32.55 17.30 -16.15
N TRP A 176 31.27 17.68 -16.09
CA TRP A 176 30.19 16.95 -16.75
C TRP A 176 30.03 17.47 -18.18
N ASP A 177 30.24 16.59 -19.16
CA ASP A 177 29.92 16.84 -20.56
C ASP A 177 28.53 16.27 -20.87
N SER A 178 27.58 17.15 -21.19
CA SER A 178 26.19 16.78 -21.45
C SER A 178 25.61 17.64 -22.56
N TYR A 179 24.90 16.99 -23.48
CA TYR A 179 24.16 17.67 -24.55
C TYR A 179 22.69 17.72 -24.18
N GLN A 180 22.15 18.95 -24.08
CA GLN A 180 20.75 19.20 -23.79
C GLN A 180 20.05 19.70 -25.05
N ILE A 181 18.95 19.05 -25.42
CA ILE A 181 18.05 19.49 -26.50
C ILE A 181 16.68 19.73 -25.89
N GLY A 182 16.23 20.99 -25.91
CA GLY A 182 14.94 21.41 -25.39
C GLY A 182 15.02 22.11 -24.02
N LYS A 183 14.20 23.15 -23.86
CA LYS A 183 14.14 24.01 -22.67
C LYS A 183 13.88 23.25 -21.37
N TYR A 184 13.00 22.23 -21.42
CA TYR A 184 12.54 21.50 -20.24
C TYR A 184 13.27 20.17 -19.99
N LYS A 185 14.33 19.86 -20.75
CA LYS A 185 15.16 18.66 -20.52
C LYS A 185 16.21 18.94 -19.43
N THR A 186 15.76 19.19 -18.21
CA THR A 186 16.56 19.78 -17.12
C THR A 186 17.34 18.75 -16.29
N SER A 187 17.12 17.45 -16.50
CA SER A 187 17.80 16.39 -15.74
C SER A 187 19.33 16.52 -15.62
N PRO A 188 20.09 16.98 -16.64
CA PRO A 188 21.53 17.21 -16.50
C PRO A 188 21.92 18.44 -15.65
N GLU A 189 21.00 19.39 -15.44
CA GLU A 189 21.26 20.69 -14.80
C GLU A 189 21.74 20.54 -13.36
N GLN A 190 21.25 19.53 -12.65
CA GLN A 190 21.73 19.17 -11.31
C GLN A 190 23.26 18.96 -11.26
N PHE A 191 23.92 18.63 -12.37
CA PHE A 191 25.36 18.41 -12.44
C PHE A 191 26.11 19.52 -13.19
N THR A 192 25.46 20.16 -14.17
CA THR A 192 26.08 21.15 -15.05
C THR A 192 25.89 22.59 -14.59
N ARG A 193 24.86 22.88 -13.77
CA ARG A 193 24.52 24.22 -13.28
C ARG A 193 24.63 24.32 -11.76
N LYS A 194 24.83 25.54 -11.27
CA LYS A 194 24.86 25.85 -9.83
C LYS A 194 23.49 26.24 -9.28
N ASP A 195 22.56 26.55 -10.18
CA ASP A 195 21.23 27.07 -9.91
C ASP A 195 20.27 26.63 -11.03
N SER A 196 19.00 26.50 -10.66
CA SER A 196 17.91 26.11 -11.55
C SER A 196 17.81 27.03 -12.76
N SER A 197 17.67 26.46 -13.95
CA SER A 197 17.25 27.22 -15.12
C SER A 197 15.81 27.71 -14.99
N ASP A 198 15.42 28.66 -15.84
CA ASP A 198 14.02 29.08 -15.94
C ASP A 198 13.10 27.92 -16.37
N GLY A 199 13.60 27.00 -17.21
CA GLY A 199 12.85 25.80 -17.61
C GLY A 199 12.63 24.84 -16.44
N GLU A 200 13.62 24.65 -15.57
CA GLU A 200 13.48 23.83 -14.36
C GLU A 200 12.54 24.47 -13.35
N ARG A 201 12.70 25.77 -13.07
CA ARG A 201 11.80 26.51 -12.17
C ARG A 201 10.35 26.46 -12.65
N GLU A 202 10.12 26.69 -13.93
CA GLU A 202 8.78 26.65 -14.52
C GLU A 202 8.16 25.24 -14.41
N THR A 203 8.94 24.19 -14.69
CA THR A 203 8.48 22.79 -14.56
C THR A 203 8.12 22.47 -13.12
N ILE A 204 9.00 22.77 -12.17
CA ILE A 204 8.79 22.46 -10.75
C ILE A 204 7.59 23.25 -10.22
N ASN A 205 7.50 24.55 -10.50
CA ASN A 205 6.37 25.36 -10.04
C ASN A 205 5.06 24.88 -10.66
N SER A 206 5.04 24.50 -11.94
CA SER A 206 3.82 23.96 -12.56
C SER A 206 3.30 22.70 -11.86
N LEU A 207 4.19 21.83 -11.36
CA LEU A 207 3.79 20.64 -10.60
C LEU A 207 3.30 20.95 -9.18
N LEU A 208 3.67 22.10 -8.61
CA LEU A 208 3.22 22.53 -7.28
C LEU A 208 1.89 23.31 -7.36
N ASP A 209 1.63 23.97 -8.48
CA ASP A 209 0.44 24.79 -8.72
C ASP A 209 -0.77 23.98 -9.26
N GLU A 210 -0.55 22.76 -9.75
CA GLU A 210 -1.59 21.79 -10.16
C GLU A 210 -2.34 21.19 -8.96
#